data_AF-A0A914UIJ5-F1
#
_entry.id   AF-A0A914UIJ5-F1
#
_cell.length_a   1.000
_cell.length_b   1.000
_cell.length_c   1.000
_cell.angle_alpha   90.00
_cell.angle_beta   90.00
_cell.angle_gamma   90.00
#
_symmetry.space_group_name_H-M   'P 1'
#
loop_
_entity.id
_entity.type
_entity.pdbx_description
1 polymer ?
#
loop_
_entity_poly.entity_id
_entity_poly.type
_entity_poly.pdbx_seq_one_letter_code
_entity_poly.pdbx_strand_id
1 'polypeptide(L)'
;MSEPFDYRSLMYISPNAFAIDRDRPTILSKDERFVIGQRVGLSEGDVNKIVRRYCDRRQSTNDGVIDEDDPSDKGGRNLAGSDPIASRTPLALMGKSVGR
;
A
#
# COMPACT_ATOMS: atom_id res chain seq x y z
N MET A 1 11.78 -19.34 6.86
CA MET A 1 11.53 -18.37 7.95
C MET A 1 10.09 -17.90 7.84
N SER A 2 9.27 -18.13 8.87
CA SER A 2 7.92 -17.59 8.97
C SER A 2 7.97 -16.13 9.39
N GLU A 3 7.15 -15.28 8.79
CA GLU A 3 6.95 -13.92 9.30
C GLU A 3 6.07 -13.92 10.56
N PRO A 4 6.27 -12.98 11.49
CA PRO A 4 5.46 -12.86 12.68
C PRO A 4 4.00 -12.51 12.34
N PHE A 5 3.09 -12.86 13.25
CA PHE A 5 1.68 -12.54 13.12
C PHE A 5 1.45 -11.03 13.24
N ASP A 6 0.70 -10.46 12.28
CA ASP A 6 0.48 -9.02 12.19
C ASP A 6 -0.98 -8.67 12.43
N TYR A 7 -1.28 -8.18 13.64
CA TYR A 7 -2.61 -7.70 14.02
C TYR A 7 -3.08 -6.48 13.21
N ARG A 8 -2.14 -5.72 12.64
CA ARG A 8 -2.42 -4.50 11.88
C ARG A 8 -2.53 -4.74 10.38
N SER A 9 -2.36 -5.98 9.92
CA SER A 9 -2.53 -6.35 8.51
C SER A 9 -3.89 -5.90 8.00
N LEU A 10 -3.94 -5.36 6.77
CA LEU A 10 -5.19 -5.04 6.08
C LEU A 10 -6.07 -6.28 5.87
N MET A 11 -5.45 -7.45 5.81
CA MET A 11 -6.15 -8.73 5.66
C MET A 11 -6.80 -9.19 6.97
N TYR A 12 -6.47 -8.57 8.10
CA TYR A 12 -7.07 -8.91 9.38
C TYR A 12 -8.54 -8.45 9.43
N ILE A 13 -9.43 -9.32 9.91
CA ILE A 13 -10.87 -9.05 10.00
C ILE A 13 -11.22 -8.19 11.21
N SER A 14 -12.34 -7.48 11.15
CA SER A 14 -12.75 -6.57 12.24
C SER A 14 -13.10 -7.33 13.53
N PRO A 15 -13.04 -6.68 14.72
CA PRO A 15 -13.39 -7.31 15.99
C PRO A 15 -14.78 -7.94 16.02
N ASN A 16 -15.74 -7.34 15.28
CA ASN A 16 -17.14 -7.73 15.27
C ASN A 16 -17.53 -8.46 13.97
N ALA A 17 -16.54 -8.96 13.22
CA ALA A 17 -16.79 -9.71 12.00
C ALA A 17 -17.68 -10.93 12.30
N PHE A 18 -18.79 -11.05 11.57
CA PHE A 18 -19.78 -12.11 11.72
C PHE A 18 -20.49 -12.17 13.10
N ALA A 19 -20.41 -11.11 13.91
CA ALA A 19 -21.12 -11.05 15.17
C ALA A 19 -22.65 -10.95 14.94
N ILE A 20 -23.42 -11.76 15.66
CA ILE A 20 -24.89 -11.62 15.72
C ILE A 20 -25.26 -10.31 16.42
N ASP A 21 -24.59 -10.05 17.54
CA ASP A 21 -24.70 -8.82 18.31
C ASP A 21 -23.46 -7.96 18.05
N ARG A 22 -23.64 -6.77 17.45
CA ARG A 22 -22.52 -5.90 17.05
C ARG A 22 -21.82 -5.24 18.21
N ASP A 23 -22.40 -5.25 19.41
CA ASP A 23 -21.78 -4.72 20.62
C ASP A 23 -20.90 -5.76 21.32
N ARG A 24 -20.85 -7.00 20.80
CA ARG A 24 -20.07 -8.11 21.34
C ARG A 24 -19.04 -8.60 20.32
N PRO A 25 -17.75 -8.29 20.52
CA PRO A 25 -16.71 -8.72 19.59
C PRO A 25 -16.60 -10.25 19.54
N THR A 26 -16.44 -10.78 18.34
CA THR A 26 -16.18 -12.20 18.08
C THR A 26 -14.69 -12.53 18.13
N ILE A 27 -13.84 -11.52 17.91
CA ILE A 27 -12.39 -11.66 17.87
C ILE A 27 -11.75 -10.60 18.74
N LEU A 28 -10.88 -11.05 19.64
CA LEU A 28 -10.11 -10.20 20.54
C LEU A 28 -8.62 -10.48 20.35
N SER A 29 -7.83 -9.42 20.20
CA SER A 29 -6.37 -9.49 20.21
C SER A 29 -5.89 -9.96 21.58
N LYS A 30 -4.84 -10.80 21.61
CA LYS A 30 -4.18 -11.16 22.87
C LYS A 30 -3.40 -10.00 23.48
N ASP A 31 -2.99 -9.04 22.63
CA ASP A 31 -2.31 -7.82 23.04
C ASP A 31 -3.23 -6.63 22.72
N GLU A 32 -3.70 -5.98 23.78
CA GLU A 32 -4.69 -4.91 23.73
C GLU A 32 -4.16 -3.62 23.10
N ARG A 33 -2.84 -3.50 22.92
CA ARG A 33 -2.22 -2.33 22.28
C ARG A 33 -2.48 -2.28 20.77
N PHE A 34 -2.91 -3.39 20.17
CA PHE A 34 -3.14 -3.47 18.72
C PHE A 34 -4.61 -3.36 18.35
N VAL A 35 -4.91 -2.36 17.53
CA VAL A 35 -6.20 -2.21 16.86
C VAL A 35 -6.24 -3.13 15.64
N ILE A 36 -7.18 -4.07 15.62
CA ILE A 36 -7.42 -5.00 14.52
C ILE A 36 -8.50 -4.49 13.55
N GLY A 37 -8.47 -4.97 12.31
CA GLY A 37 -9.52 -4.67 11.33
C GLY A 37 -9.43 -3.32 10.64
N GLN A 38 -8.28 -2.65 10.72
CA GLN A 38 -8.05 -1.37 10.05
C GLN A 38 -8.18 -1.49 8.51
N ARG A 39 -8.64 -0.42 7.86
CA ARG A 39 -8.76 -0.31 6.39
C ARG A 39 -8.15 1.00 5.85
N VAL A 40 -7.15 1.52 6.55
CA VAL A 40 -6.49 2.81 6.25
C VAL A 40 -5.36 2.61 5.23
N GLY A 41 -4.57 1.55 5.35
CA GLY A 41 -3.45 1.27 4.46
C GLY A 41 -2.68 0.00 4.84
N LEU A 42 -1.81 -0.47 3.94
CA LEU A 42 -1.00 -1.69 4.16
C LEU A 42 -0.14 -1.56 5.41
N SER A 43 -0.07 -2.62 6.21
CA SER A 43 0.93 -2.69 7.26
C SER A 43 2.33 -2.94 6.67
N GLU A 44 3.37 -2.69 7.45
CA GLU A 44 4.74 -3.06 7.08
C GLU A 44 4.86 -4.57 6.81
N GLY A 45 4.16 -5.39 7.60
CA GLY A 45 4.07 -6.84 7.38
C GLY A 45 3.44 -7.20 6.03
N ASP A 46 2.35 -6.52 5.62
CA ASP A 46 1.73 -6.76 4.31
C ASP A 46 2.69 -6.39 3.15
N VAL A 47 3.37 -5.24 3.26
CA VAL A 47 4.33 -4.78 2.24
C VAL A 47 5.48 -5.79 2.09
N ASN A 48 6.08 -6.21 3.21
CA ASN A 48 7.19 -7.15 3.20
C ASN A 48 6.81 -8.51 2.57
N LYS A 49 5.60 -9.02 2.86
CA LYS A 49 5.08 -10.25 2.21
C LYS A 49 4.98 -10.09 0.70
N ILE A 50 4.42 -8.98 0.24
CA ILE A 50 4.24 -8.71 -1.19
C ILE A 50 5.60 -8.61 -1.88
N VAL A 51 6.52 -7.80 -1.34
CA VAL A 51 7.86 -7.62 -1.90
C VAL A 51 8.60 -8.94 -1.97
N ARG A 52 8.65 -9.71 -0.88
CA ARG A 52 9.29 -11.02 -0.87
C ARG A 52 8.68 -12.01 -1.87
N ARG A 53 7.36 -11.94 -2.08
CA ARG A 53 6.67 -12.89 -2.97
C ARG A 53 6.86 -12.57 -4.45
N TYR A 54 6.99 -11.30 -4.80
CA TYR A 54 6.90 -10.84 -6.19
C TYR A 54 8.11 -10.04 -6.70
N CYS A 55 8.90 -9.42 -5.83
CA CYS A 55 10.04 -8.57 -6.23
C CYS A 55 11.38 -9.33 -6.28
N ASP A 56 11.49 -10.52 -5.70
CA ASP A 56 12.69 -11.38 -5.83
C ASP A 56 12.82 -12.03 -7.23
N ARG A 57 11.92 -11.72 -8.17
CA ARG A 57 11.98 -12.18 -9.56
C ARG A 57 12.86 -11.28 -10.43
N ARG A 58 14.13 -11.18 -10.06
CA ARG A 58 15.24 -10.90 -10.97
C ARG A 58 16.39 -11.83 -10.60
N GLN A 59 16.17 -13.13 -10.79
CA GLN A 59 17.32 -13.99 -11.01
C GLN A 59 17.85 -13.60 -12.38
N SER A 60 18.99 -12.90 -12.38
CA SER A 60 19.88 -12.83 -13.52
C SER A 60 20.09 -14.27 -13.99
N THR A 61 19.50 -14.65 -15.12
CA THR A 61 19.96 -15.80 -15.85
C THR A 61 21.39 -15.48 -16.27
N ASN A 62 22.34 -15.95 -15.47
CA ASN A 62 23.73 -16.15 -15.91
C ASN A 62 23.83 -17.43 -16.78
N ASP A 63 22.73 -17.81 -17.44
CA ASP A 63 22.68 -18.83 -18.45
C ASP A 63 22.69 -18.08 -19.77
N GLY A 64 23.83 -18.12 -20.47
CA GLY A 64 24.15 -17.31 -21.65
C GLY A 64 23.22 -17.55 -22.84
N VAL A 65 21.98 -17.07 -22.76
CA VAL A 65 21.10 -16.84 -23.89
C VAL A 65 21.22 -15.37 -24.24
N ILE A 66 21.89 -15.13 -25.37
CA ILE A 66 21.95 -13.82 -25.99
C ILE A 66 20.65 -13.70 -26.78
N ASP A 67 19.68 -12.95 -26.26
CA ASP A 67 18.54 -12.49 -27.07
C ASP A 67 19.01 -11.26 -27.85
N GLU A 68 19.83 -11.47 -28.89
CA GLU A 68 20.00 -10.48 -29.95
C GLU A 68 18.87 -10.69 -30.96
N ASP A 69 18.29 -9.57 -31.41
CA ASP A 69 17.18 -9.37 -32.36
C ASP A 69 15.78 -9.17 -31.70
N ASP A 70 14.99 -8.10 -31.94
CA ASP A 70 15.11 -6.94 -32.84
C ASP A 70 13.85 -6.02 -32.63
N PRO A 71 13.48 -5.03 -33.47
CA PRO A 71 13.55 -3.61 -33.17
C PRO A 71 12.20 -2.90 -33.45
N SER A 72 11.09 -3.30 -32.83
CA SER A 72 9.81 -2.63 -33.09
C SER A 72 8.88 -2.57 -31.89
N ASP A 73 9.09 -1.63 -30.99
CA ASP A 73 7.98 -0.76 -30.60
C ASP A 73 8.51 0.57 -30.02
N LYS A 74 8.08 1.66 -30.64
CA LYS A 74 8.55 3.01 -30.36
C LYS A 74 7.64 3.66 -29.33
N GLY A 75 8.18 3.96 -28.17
CA GLY A 75 7.46 4.67 -27.11
C GLY A 75 8.37 5.51 -26.23
N GLY A 76 9.15 6.41 -26.83
CA GLY A 76 9.94 7.37 -26.08
C GLY A 76 9.06 8.28 -25.22
N ARG A 77 9.33 8.31 -23.90
CA ARG A 77 9.13 9.51 -23.08
C ARG A 77 10.31 9.65 -22.11
N ASN A 78 11.24 10.50 -22.52
CA ASN A 78 12.23 11.08 -21.64
C ASN A 78 11.50 11.87 -20.55
N LEU A 79 11.75 11.56 -19.28
CA LEU A 79 11.54 12.49 -18.16
C LEU A 79 12.88 12.71 -17.47
N ALA A 80 13.80 13.35 -18.21
CA ALA A 80 14.83 14.17 -17.61
C ALA A 80 14.20 15.55 -17.37
N GLY A 81 14.07 15.93 -16.10
CA GLY A 81 13.44 17.18 -15.70
C GLY A 81 13.21 17.21 -14.21
N SER A 82 14.28 17.45 -13.46
CA SER A 82 14.20 17.95 -12.10
C SER A 82 13.54 19.34 -12.13
N ASP A 83 12.31 19.46 -11.64
CA ASP A 83 11.73 20.76 -11.29
C ASP A 83 11.57 20.89 -9.77
N PRO A 84 11.90 22.07 -9.20
CA PRO A 84 12.09 22.25 -7.77
C PRO A 84 10.79 22.37 -7.00
N ILE A 85 10.88 21.99 -5.72
CA ILE A 85 9.91 22.24 -4.67
C ILE A 85 9.68 23.75 -4.54
N ALA A 86 8.53 24.26 -4.99
CA ALA A 86 7.99 25.54 -4.53
C ALA A 86 6.46 25.61 -4.68
N SER A 87 5.81 25.86 -3.54
CA SER A 87 4.53 26.58 -3.41
C SER A 87 3.26 25.94 -4.00
N ARG A 88 2.62 25.07 -3.22
CA ARG A 88 1.17 24.88 -3.27
C ARG A 88 0.53 25.38 -1.98
N THR A 89 0.17 26.66 -1.95
CA THR A 89 -0.82 27.20 -1.01
C THR A 89 -2.18 26.53 -1.25
N PRO A 90 -2.93 26.14 -0.20
CA PRO A 90 -4.28 25.60 -0.37
C PRO A 90 -5.28 26.73 -0.67
N LEU A 91 -6.07 26.57 -1.72
CA LEU A 91 -7.20 27.45 -2.03
C LEU A 91 -8.32 27.12 -1.03
N ALA A 92 -8.45 27.97 0.00
CA ALA A 92 -9.53 27.88 0.97
C ALA A 92 -10.88 28.18 0.31
N LEU A 93 -11.84 27.30 0.59
CA LEU A 93 -13.27 27.45 0.32
C LEU A 93 -13.81 28.65 1.11
N MET A 94 -13.95 29.81 0.46
CA MET A 94 -14.64 30.97 1.04
C MET A 94 -16.13 30.91 0.71
N GLY A 95 -16.92 30.55 1.72
CA GLY A 95 -18.37 30.78 1.75
C GLY A 95 -18.67 32.27 1.64
N LYS A 96 -19.57 32.63 0.73
CA LYS A 96 -20.18 33.97 0.69
C LYS A 96 -21.28 34.01 1.74
N SER A 97 -21.08 34.80 2.78
CA SER A 97 -22.09 35.21 3.74
C SER A 97 -22.09 36.73 3.89
N VAL A 98 -23.28 37.27 4.09
CA VAL A 98 -23.66 38.64 4.50
C VAL A 98 -23.96 39.64 3.37
N GLY A 99 -25.27 39.75 3.08
CA GLY A 99 -25.95 41.03 2.84
C GLY A 99 -26.89 41.29 4.01
N ARG A 100 -26.94 42.55 4.47
CA ARG A 100 -27.70 43.04 5.63
C ARG A 100 -29.19 43.13 5.36
#